data_AF-Q0IUK2-F1
#
_entry.id   AF-Q0IUK2-F1
#
_cell.length_a   1.000
_cell.length_b   1.000
_cell.length_c   1.000
_cell.angle_alpha   90.00
_cell.angle_beta   90.00
_cell.angle_gamma   90.00
#
_symmetry.space_group_name_H-M   'P 1'
#
loop_
_entity.id
_entity.type
_entity.pdbx_description
1 polymer ?
#
loop_
_entity_poly.entity_id
_entity_poly.type
_entity_poly.pdbx_seq_one_letter_code
_entity_poly.pdbx_strand_id
1 'polypeptide(L)'
;MEIRDQTETNLINLRRTIYSTIMSSVDFEEAGHKLLKIKLEPGQEMELCIMLLECCSQERTYLRYYGLLGQRFCMINKVYQDNFEKCFVQQYSMIHRLETNKLRNVAKFFAHLLGTDALPWHVLAYIRLTEEDTTSSSRIFIKILFQELSEHLGIRLLNERLNDPNMQDSFDSIFPKDHPKNTRFSINFFTSIGLGGITETLREYLKNMPRLIMQKQKPASSESDSSDSGSGSDSYSSESESSSDESDRKRNKRRKK
;
A
#
# COMPACT_ATOMS: atom_id res chain seq x y z
N MET A 1 -27.49 -12.59 39.82
CA MET A 1 -26.53 -13.62 39.39
C MET A 1 -26.27 -13.34 37.91
N GLU A 2 -25.22 -12.58 37.59
CA GLU A 2 -24.87 -12.28 36.20
C GLU A 2 -24.04 -13.45 35.66
N ILE A 3 -24.61 -14.19 34.71
CA ILE A 3 -23.92 -15.30 34.05
C ILE A 3 -22.97 -14.68 33.04
N ARG A 4 -21.68 -14.73 33.34
CA ARG A 4 -20.62 -14.23 32.46
C ARG A 4 -20.36 -15.28 31.39
N ASP A 5 -20.84 -15.03 30.17
CA ASP A 5 -20.68 -15.93 29.03
C ASP A 5 -19.19 -16.02 28.63
N GLN A 6 -18.61 -17.22 28.76
CA GLN A 6 -17.23 -17.53 28.37
C GLN A 6 -17.15 -18.17 26.98
N THR A 7 -18.29 -18.40 26.31
CA THR A 7 -18.35 -19.21 25.08
C THR A 7 -18.34 -18.39 23.79
N GLU A 8 -18.36 -17.05 23.88
CA GLU A 8 -18.44 -16.11 22.74
C GLU A 8 -19.57 -16.46 21.74
N THR A 9 -20.57 -17.23 22.16
CA THR A 9 -21.58 -17.83 21.27
C THR A 9 -22.38 -16.77 20.51
N ASN A 10 -22.68 -15.65 21.17
CA ASN A 10 -23.38 -14.52 20.55
C ASN A 10 -22.57 -13.88 19.42
N LEU A 11 -21.25 -13.78 19.58
CA LEU A 11 -20.34 -13.21 18.58
C LEU A 11 -20.22 -14.15 17.37
N ILE A 12 -20.11 -15.45 17.60
CA ILE A 12 -20.09 -16.47 16.53
C ILE A 12 -21.40 -16.42 15.72
N ASN A 13 -22.54 -16.31 16.39
CA ASN A 13 -23.84 -16.19 15.72
C ASN A 13 -23.93 -14.92 14.88
N LEU A 14 -23.46 -13.78 15.42
CA LEU A 14 -23.40 -12.52 14.69
C LEU A 14 -22.54 -12.65 13.43
N ARG A 15 -21.32 -13.21 13.54
CA ARG A 15 -20.42 -13.45 12.40
C ARG A 15 -21.09 -14.31 11.33
N ARG A 16 -21.78 -15.39 11.72
CA ARG A 16 -22.53 -16.24 10.80
C ARG A 16 -23.64 -15.47 10.10
N THR A 17 -24.41 -14.65 10.81
CA THR A 17 -25.48 -13.83 10.23
C THR A 17 -24.92 -12.81 9.22
N ILE A 18 -23.82 -12.14 9.55
CA ILE A 18 -23.15 -11.19 8.64
C ILE A 18 -22.67 -11.92 7.38
N TYR A 19 -21.94 -13.03 7.54
CA TYR A 19 -21.46 -13.86 6.44
C TYR A 19 -22.61 -14.31 5.51
N SER A 20 -23.67 -14.90 6.09
CA SER A 20 -24.83 -15.35 5.32
C SER A 20 -25.52 -14.20 4.59
N THR A 21 -25.58 -13.01 5.18
CA THR A 21 -26.18 -11.83 4.55
C THR A 21 -25.34 -11.35 3.36
N ILE A 22 -24.01 -11.31 3.51
CA ILE A 22 -23.09 -10.91 2.44
C ILE A 22 -23.14 -11.91 1.28
N MET A 23 -23.14 -13.22 1.55
CA MET A 23 -23.08 -14.27 0.53
C MET A 23 -24.42 -14.55 -0.16
N SER A 24 -25.55 -14.26 0.48
CA SER A 24 -26.89 -14.48 -0.11
C SER A 24 -27.44 -13.27 -0.87
N SER A 25 -26.78 -12.11 -0.78
CA SER A 25 -27.22 -10.91 -1.47
C SER A 25 -26.61 -10.85 -2.87
N VAL A 26 -27.39 -10.42 -3.85
CA VAL A 26 -26.94 -10.37 -5.25
C VAL A 26 -26.15 -9.09 -5.51
N ASP A 27 -26.57 -7.98 -4.88
CA ASP A 27 -25.99 -6.66 -5.07
C ASP A 27 -25.56 -6.01 -3.75
N PHE A 28 -24.60 -5.10 -3.82
CA PHE A 28 -24.03 -4.43 -2.64
C PHE A 28 -25.05 -3.52 -1.95
N GLU A 29 -25.99 -2.95 -2.70
CA GLU A 29 -27.06 -2.13 -2.11
C GLU A 29 -28.00 -2.97 -1.25
N GLU A 30 -28.39 -4.13 -1.77
CA GLU A 30 -29.22 -5.10 -1.05
C GLU A 30 -28.51 -5.59 0.21
N ALA A 31 -27.24 -5.99 0.09
CA ALA A 31 -26.41 -6.42 1.20
C ALA A 31 -26.28 -5.32 2.26
N GLY A 32 -25.96 -4.10 1.84
CA GLY A 32 -25.84 -2.95 2.74
C GLY A 32 -27.13 -2.66 3.49
N HIS A 33 -28.27 -2.66 2.79
CA HIS A 33 -29.58 -2.44 3.41
C HIS A 33 -29.96 -3.56 4.40
N LYS A 34 -29.67 -4.83 4.08
CA LYS A 34 -29.92 -5.96 5.01
C LYS A 34 -29.01 -5.89 6.23
N LEU A 35 -27.72 -5.59 6.04
CA LEU A 35 -26.75 -5.50 7.13
C LEU A 35 -27.07 -4.34 8.09
N LEU A 36 -27.55 -3.19 7.59
CA LEU A 36 -27.97 -2.06 8.43
C LEU A 36 -29.23 -2.35 9.26
N LYS A 37 -30.02 -3.37 8.90
CA LYS A 37 -31.18 -3.82 9.69
C LYS A 37 -30.78 -4.73 10.85
N ILE A 38 -29.57 -5.28 10.84
CA ILE A 38 -29.05 -6.06 11.96
C ILE A 38 -28.83 -5.08 13.13
N LYS A 39 -29.43 -5.38 14.28
CA LYS A 39 -29.24 -4.59 15.49
C LYS A 39 -27.87 -4.93 16.07
N LEU A 40 -26.88 -4.09 15.75
CA LEU A 40 -25.54 -4.17 16.33
C LEU A 40 -25.52 -3.46 17.69
N GLU A 41 -24.94 -4.12 18.68
CA GLU A 41 -24.59 -3.46 19.95
C GLU A 41 -23.32 -2.61 19.78
N PRO A 42 -23.15 -1.55 20.59
CA PRO A 42 -21.94 -0.72 20.52
C PRO A 42 -20.67 -1.57 20.67
N GLY A 43 -19.77 -1.48 19.68
CA GLY A 43 -18.53 -2.26 19.59
C GLY A 43 -18.60 -3.42 18.60
N GLN A 44 -19.80 -3.88 18.22
CA GLN A 44 -19.97 -4.96 17.23
C GLN A 44 -19.81 -4.45 15.79
N GLU A 45 -19.78 -3.14 15.55
CA GLU A 45 -19.52 -2.56 14.23
C GLU A 45 -18.15 -2.95 13.69
N MET A 46 -17.18 -3.19 14.58
CA MET A 46 -15.86 -3.70 14.22
C MET A 46 -15.96 -5.10 13.59
N GLU A 47 -16.78 -5.98 14.17
CA GLU A 47 -16.97 -7.34 13.66
C GLU A 47 -17.58 -7.35 12.26
N LEU A 48 -18.44 -6.37 11.94
CA LEU A 48 -18.94 -6.20 10.57
C LEU A 48 -17.80 -5.87 9.59
N CYS A 49 -16.93 -4.91 9.94
CA CYS A 49 -15.77 -4.56 9.10
C CYS A 49 -14.81 -5.73 8.93
N ILE A 50 -14.52 -6.48 10.01
CA ILE A 50 -13.66 -7.66 9.98
C ILE A 50 -14.27 -8.73 9.07
N MET A 51 -15.53 -9.10 9.29
CA MET A 51 -16.20 -10.14 8.50
C MET A 51 -16.28 -9.79 7.03
N LEU A 52 -16.56 -8.52 6.69
CA LEU A 52 -16.57 -8.05 5.30
C LEU A 52 -15.20 -8.22 4.64
N LEU A 53 -14.13 -7.85 5.34
CA LEU A 53 -12.77 -7.96 4.85
C LEU A 53 -12.31 -9.42 4.73
N GLU A 54 -12.67 -10.26 5.69
CA GLU A 54 -12.38 -11.70 5.67
C GLU A 54 -13.07 -12.37 4.49
N CYS A 55 -14.36 -12.11 4.26
CA CYS A 55 -15.09 -12.61 3.09
C CYS A 55 -14.38 -12.20 1.79
N CYS A 56 -14.04 -10.91 1.66
CA CYS A 56 -13.31 -10.40 0.50
C CYS A 56 -11.96 -11.11 0.30
N SER A 57 -11.21 -11.35 1.37
CA SER A 57 -9.89 -11.98 1.31
C SER A 57 -9.93 -13.44 0.85
N GLN A 58 -11.03 -14.15 1.13
CA GLN A 58 -11.19 -15.58 0.82
C GLN A 58 -11.68 -15.84 -0.60
N GLU A 59 -12.16 -14.82 -1.31
CA GLU A 59 -12.57 -14.96 -2.70
C GLU A 59 -11.43 -15.42 -3.62
N ARG A 60 -11.78 -16.22 -4.64
CA ARG A 60 -10.80 -16.63 -5.65
C ARG A 60 -10.24 -15.44 -6.43
N THR A 61 -11.09 -14.45 -6.68
CA THR A 61 -10.78 -13.22 -7.39
C THR A 61 -11.49 -12.05 -6.74
N TYR A 62 -10.84 -10.90 -6.64
CA TYR A 62 -11.44 -9.70 -6.10
C TYR A 62 -12.74 -9.33 -6.85
N LEU A 63 -13.81 -9.16 -6.08
CA LEU A 63 -15.10 -8.68 -6.58
C LEU A 63 -15.31 -7.24 -6.13
N ARG A 64 -15.62 -6.35 -7.08
CA ARG A 64 -15.90 -4.93 -6.81
C ARG A 64 -17.04 -4.71 -5.81
N TYR A 65 -17.95 -5.69 -5.71
CA TYR A 65 -19.01 -5.77 -4.70
C TYR A 65 -18.51 -5.43 -3.28
N TYR A 66 -17.37 -5.99 -2.85
CA TYR A 66 -16.84 -5.75 -1.51
C TYR A 66 -16.39 -4.31 -1.33
N GLY A 67 -15.64 -3.75 -2.28
CA GLY A 67 -15.20 -2.35 -2.24
C GLY A 67 -16.36 -1.36 -2.18
N LEU A 68 -17.41 -1.59 -2.99
CA LEU A 68 -18.63 -0.76 -2.99
C LEU A 68 -19.40 -0.87 -1.66
N LEU A 69 -19.49 -2.08 -1.11
CA LEU A 69 -20.13 -2.30 0.19
C LEU A 69 -19.37 -1.59 1.31
N GLY A 70 -18.04 -1.73 1.36
CA GLY A 70 -17.18 -1.04 2.32
C GLY A 70 -17.26 0.48 2.19
N GLN A 71 -17.22 1.00 0.96
CA GLN A 71 -17.38 2.43 0.67
C GLN A 71 -18.71 2.95 1.21
N ARG A 72 -19.81 2.22 0.97
CA ARG A 72 -21.14 2.59 1.47
C ARG A 72 -21.16 2.70 2.99
N PHE A 73 -20.56 1.75 3.71
CA PHE A 73 -20.47 1.81 5.16
C PHE A 73 -19.66 3.02 5.66
N CYS A 74 -18.50 3.28 5.07
CA CYS A 74 -17.68 4.44 5.40
C CYS A 74 -18.44 5.77 5.19
N MET A 75 -19.25 5.87 4.13
CA MET A 75 -20.03 7.07 3.82
C MET A 75 -21.26 7.27 4.70
N ILE A 76 -21.77 6.22 5.35
CA ILE A 76 -22.94 6.30 6.24
C ILE A 76 -22.55 6.79 7.63
N ASN A 77 -21.49 6.24 8.21
CA ASN A 77 -21.07 6.58 9.56
C ASN A 77 -19.55 6.51 9.70
N LYS A 78 -18.96 7.56 10.29
CA LYS A 78 -17.53 7.67 10.57
C LYS A 78 -16.99 6.52 11.43
N VAL A 79 -17.82 5.92 12.28
CA VAL A 79 -17.44 4.73 13.06
C VAL A 79 -16.92 3.59 12.15
N TYR A 80 -17.54 3.38 10.98
CA TYR A 80 -17.07 2.35 10.04
C TYR A 80 -15.76 2.75 9.36
N GLN A 81 -15.58 4.03 9.05
CA GLN A 81 -14.32 4.55 8.51
C GLN A 81 -13.17 4.29 9.49
N ASP A 82 -13.35 4.64 10.77
CA ASP A 82 -12.35 4.42 11.82
C ASP A 82 -12.08 2.92 12.04
N ASN A 83 -13.11 2.07 11.92
CA ASN A 83 -12.95 0.62 12.03
C ASN A 83 -12.20 0.03 10.83
N PHE A 84 -12.47 0.48 9.60
CA PHE A 84 -11.71 0.05 8.43
C PHE A 84 -10.26 0.52 8.45
N GLU A 85 -9.98 1.69 9.03
CA GLU A 85 -8.61 2.13 9.31
C GLU A 85 -7.90 1.16 10.26
N LYS A 86 -8.53 0.79 11.38
CA LYS A 86 -7.98 -0.21 12.31
C LYS A 86 -7.76 -1.56 11.61
N CYS A 87 -8.71 -1.99 10.78
CA CYS A 87 -8.55 -3.21 9.97
C CYS A 87 -7.35 -3.11 9.03
N PHE A 88 -7.12 -1.95 8.39
CA PHE A 88 -5.95 -1.75 7.53
C PHE A 88 -4.64 -1.96 8.29
N VAL A 89 -4.49 -1.31 9.44
CA VAL A 89 -3.30 -1.40 10.29
C VAL A 89 -3.07 -2.85 10.76
N GLN A 90 -4.13 -3.52 11.22
CA GLN A 90 -4.06 -4.90 11.67
C GLN A 90 -3.66 -5.85 10.53
N GLN A 91 -4.28 -5.73 9.35
CA GLN A 91 -3.95 -6.56 8.19
C GLN A 91 -2.52 -6.33 7.71
N TYR A 92 -2.07 -5.08 7.68
CA TYR A 92 -0.69 -4.75 7.27
C TYR A 92 0.34 -5.30 8.28
N SER A 93 0.05 -5.26 9.59
CA SER A 93 0.94 -5.83 10.62
C SER A 93 1.14 -7.36 10.48
N MET A 94 0.11 -8.07 10.02
CA MET A 94 0.11 -9.53 9.85
C MET A 94 0.31 -9.97 8.40
N ILE A 95 0.72 -9.06 7.52
CA ILE A 95 0.75 -9.27 6.07
C ILE A 95 1.67 -10.40 5.61
N HIS A 96 2.74 -10.66 6.37
CA HIS A 96 3.69 -11.74 6.13
C HIS A 96 3.07 -13.14 6.30
N ARG A 97 1.91 -13.24 6.98
CA ARG A 97 1.17 -14.50 7.18
C ARG A 97 0.10 -14.74 6.11
N LEU A 98 -0.18 -13.74 5.28
CA LEU A 98 -1.20 -13.82 4.25
C LEU A 98 -0.64 -14.44 2.98
N GLU A 99 -1.41 -15.36 2.41
CA GLU A 99 -1.13 -15.93 1.10
C GLU A 99 -1.34 -14.91 -0.02
N THR A 100 -0.71 -15.13 -1.18
CA THR A 100 -0.69 -14.19 -2.30
C THR A 100 -2.08 -13.78 -2.82
N ASN A 101 -3.05 -14.70 -2.81
CA ASN A 101 -4.43 -14.38 -3.21
C ASN A 101 -5.12 -13.46 -2.21
N LYS A 102 -4.93 -13.71 -0.91
CA LYS A 102 -5.49 -12.86 0.15
C LYS A 102 -4.89 -11.46 0.08
N LEU A 103 -3.57 -11.36 -0.11
CA LEU A 103 -2.87 -10.08 -0.32
C LEU A 103 -3.49 -9.29 -1.47
N ARG A 104 -3.74 -9.95 -2.60
CA ARG A 104 -4.32 -9.32 -3.79
C ARG A 104 -5.70 -8.74 -3.51
N ASN A 105 -6.60 -9.52 -2.92
CA ASN A 105 -7.97 -9.07 -2.68
C ASN A 105 -8.02 -7.96 -1.64
N VAL A 106 -7.26 -8.10 -0.55
CA VAL A 106 -7.20 -7.08 0.51
C VAL A 106 -6.58 -5.78 -0.03
N ALA A 107 -5.52 -5.85 -0.84
CA ALA A 107 -4.93 -4.67 -1.48
C ALA A 107 -5.92 -3.95 -2.39
N LYS A 108 -6.64 -4.69 -3.26
CA LYS A 108 -7.66 -4.13 -4.16
C LYS A 108 -8.84 -3.52 -3.39
N PHE A 109 -9.27 -4.15 -2.29
CA PHE A 109 -10.30 -3.62 -1.41
C PHE A 109 -9.92 -2.25 -0.84
N PHE A 110 -8.72 -2.14 -0.24
CA PHE A 110 -8.27 -0.86 0.31
C PHE A 110 -7.94 0.18 -0.75
N ALA A 111 -7.44 -0.23 -1.92
CA ALA A 111 -7.27 0.68 -3.07
C ALA A 111 -8.60 1.29 -3.51
N HIS A 112 -9.69 0.50 -3.52
CA HIS A 112 -11.03 1.01 -3.81
C HIS A 112 -11.48 2.05 -2.78
N LEU A 113 -11.30 1.78 -1.49
CA LEU A 113 -11.70 2.71 -0.43
C LEU A 113 -10.89 4.02 -0.47
N LEU A 114 -9.59 3.94 -0.70
CA LEU A 114 -8.71 5.12 -0.82
C LEU A 114 -9.02 5.92 -2.10
N GLY A 115 -9.21 5.23 -3.23
CA GLY A 115 -9.50 5.88 -4.51
C GLY A 115 -10.88 6.52 -4.60
N THR A 116 -11.82 6.15 -3.72
CA THR A 116 -13.15 6.76 -3.61
C THR A 116 -13.29 7.76 -2.46
N ASP A 117 -12.16 8.15 -1.84
CA ASP A 117 -12.11 9.01 -0.65
C ASP A 117 -12.98 8.50 0.53
N ALA A 118 -13.29 7.20 0.55
CA ALA A 118 -14.04 6.55 1.63
C ALA A 118 -13.17 6.27 2.86
N LEU A 119 -11.88 6.05 2.64
CA LEU A 119 -10.87 5.94 3.69
C LEU A 119 -9.85 7.07 3.53
N PRO A 120 -9.46 7.74 4.63
CA PRO A 120 -8.46 8.80 4.54
C PRO A 120 -7.08 8.25 4.22
N TRP A 121 -6.26 9.04 3.53
CA TRP A 121 -4.97 8.59 3.01
C TRP A 121 -3.87 8.49 4.07
N HIS A 122 -4.07 9.04 5.27
CA HIS A 122 -3.10 8.96 6.37
C HIS A 122 -2.83 7.52 6.82
N VAL A 123 -3.71 6.57 6.50
CA VAL A 123 -3.47 5.13 6.76
C VAL A 123 -2.24 4.60 6.03
N LEU A 124 -1.79 5.28 4.96
CA LEU A 124 -0.56 4.91 4.24
C LEU A 124 0.71 5.18 5.06
N ALA A 125 0.64 6.00 6.13
CA ALA A 125 1.77 6.26 7.02
C ALA A 125 2.28 5.00 7.76
N TYR A 126 1.43 3.98 7.90
CA TYR A 126 1.81 2.70 8.49
C TYR A 126 2.69 1.84 7.57
N ILE A 127 2.75 2.18 6.27
CA ILE A 127 3.60 1.50 5.29
C ILE A 127 4.98 2.14 5.32
N ARG A 128 6.02 1.35 5.61
CA ARG A 128 7.43 1.75 5.43
C ARG A 128 8.00 1.05 4.21
N LEU A 129 8.57 1.80 3.27
CA LEU A 129 9.20 1.27 2.06
C LEU A 129 10.73 1.39 2.16
N THR A 130 11.33 0.60 3.03
CA THR A 130 12.79 0.46 3.20
C THR A 130 13.22 -0.97 2.88
N GLU A 131 14.51 -1.17 2.61
CA GLU A 131 15.04 -2.51 2.33
C GLU A 131 14.93 -3.44 3.55
N GLU A 132 15.13 -2.88 4.75
CA GLU A 132 15.16 -3.60 6.03
C GLU A 132 13.76 -3.90 6.60
N ASP A 133 12.81 -2.97 6.49
CA ASP A 133 11.47 -3.13 7.09
C ASP A 133 10.46 -3.82 6.16
N THR A 134 10.79 -4.05 4.88
CA THR A 134 9.86 -4.65 3.91
C THR A 134 10.13 -6.11 3.60
N THR A 135 9.12 -6.94 3.84
CA THR A 135 9.09 -8.34 3.39
C THR A 135 8.61 -8.46 1.94
N SER A 136 8.82 -9.62 1.31
CA SER A 136 8.28 -9.93 -0.02
C SER A 136 6.75 -9.77 -0.09
N SER A 137 6.02 -10.24 0.93
CA SER A 137 4.56 -10.06 1.03
C SER A 137 4.15 -8.58 1.09
N SER A 138 4.89 -7.77 1.86
CA SER A 138 4.65 -6.33 1.96
C SER A 138 4.85 -5.65 0.60
N ARG A 139 5.92 -6.00 -0.12
CA ARG A 139 6.20 -5.47 -1.47
C ARG A 139 5.12 -5.86 -2.47
N ILE A 140 4.63 -7.11 -2.43
CA ILE A 140 3.53 -7.56 -3.29
C ILE A 140 2.24 -6.78 -3.00
N PHE A 141 1.94 -6.55 -1.71
CA PHE A 141 0.77 -5.76 -1.32
C PHE A 141 0.85 -4.32 -1.80
N ILE A 142 1.96 -3.62 -1.52
CA ILE A 142 2.18 -2.22 -1.93
C ILE A 142 2.11 -2.13 -3.46
N LYS A 143 2.71 -3.08 -4.18
CA LYS A 143 2.62 -3.16 -5.64
C LYS A 143 1.17 -3.18 -6.11
N ILE A 144 0.36 -4.11 -5.59
CA ILE A 144 -1.04 -4.26 -6.03
C ILE A 144 -1.87 -3.04 -5.62
N LEU A 145 -1.67 -2.52 -4.41
CA LEU A 145 -2.36 -1.35 -3.88
C LEU A 145 -2.17 -0.12 -4.79
N PHE A 146 -0.92 0.22 -5.12
CA PHE A 146 -0.62 1.38 -5.96
C PHE A 146 -0.97 1.18 -7.44
N GLN A 147 -0.85 -0.05 -7.97
CA GLN A 147 -1.31 -0.36 -9.32
C GLN A 147 -2.82 -0.15 -9.44
N GLU A 148 -3.61 -0.67 -8.51
CA GLU A 148 -5.06 -0.48 -8.50
C GLU A 148 -5.46 0.99 -8.30
N LEU A 149 -4.77 1.72 -7.42
CA LEU A 149 -4.98 3.17 -7.25
C LEU A 149 -4.72 3.94 -8.54
N SER A 150 -3.63 3.61 -9.25
CA SER A 150 -3.32 4.22 -10.54
C SER A 150 -4.32 3.85 -11.63
N GLU A 151 -4.92 2.66 -11.58
CA GLU A 151 -5.99 2.25 -12.51
C GLU A 151 -7.28 3.02 -12.23
N HIS A 152 -7.62 3.27 -10.96
CA HIS A 152 -8.84 4.00 -10.58
C HIS A 152 -8.74 5.52 -10.78
N LEU A 153 -7.64 6.14 -10.36
CA LEU A 153 -7.48 7.60 -10.38
C LEU A 153 -6.77 8.11 -11.64
N GLY A 154 -5.95 7.25 -12.25
CA GLY A 154 -4.94 7.67 -13.23
C GLY A 154 -3.66 8.20 -12.56
N ILE A 155 -2.55 8.07 -13.27
CA ILE A 155 -1.22 8.43 -12.75
C ILE A 155 -1.08 9.92 -12.38
N ARG A 156 -1.77 10.81 -13.10
CA ARG A 156 -1.69 12.26 -12.88
C ARG A 156 -2.34 12.67 -11.56
N LEU A 157 -3.60 12.29 -11.37
CA LEU A 157 -4.36 12.60 -10.16
C LEU A 157 -3.75 11.91 -8.93
N LEU A 158 -3.26 10.69 -9.10
CA LEU A 158 -2.49 10.01 -8.05
C LEU A 158 -1.26 10.80 -7.65
N ASN A 159 -0.48 11.31 -8.62
CA ASN A 159 0.70 12.14 -8.31
C ASN A 159 0.33 13.46 -7.62
N GLU A 160 -0.75 14.11 -8.04
CA GLU A 160 -1.25 15.33 -7.37
C GLU A 160 -1.62 15.06 -5.91
N ARG A 161 -2.33 13.96 -5.63
CA ARG A 161 -2.71 13.56 -4.26
C ARG A 161 -1.50 13.19 -3.39
N LEU A 162 -0.50 12.51 -3.96
CA LEU A 162 0.70 12.11 -3.23
C LEU A 162 1.65 13.28 -2.94
N ASN A 163 1.53 14.40 -3.64
CA ASN A 163 2.30 15.63 -3.40
C ASN A 163 1.49 16.71 -2.67
N ASP A 164 0.32 16.37 -2.09
CA ASP A 164 -0.45 17.31 -1.27
C ASP A 164 0.35 17.72 -0.02
N PRO A 165 0.67 19.02 0.15
CA PRO A 165 1.45 19.50 1.29
C PRO A 165 0.87 19.11 2.66
N ASN A 166 -0.44 18.95 2.76
CA ASN A 166 -1.10 18.64 4.03
C ASN A 166 -0.90 17.17 4.47
N MET A 167 -0.58 16.27 3.53
CA MET A 167 -0.45 14.83 3.80
C MET A 167 0.97 14.31 3.62
N GLN A 168 1.93 15.20 3.38
CA GLN A 168 3.32 14.84 3.10
C GLN A 168 3.92 13.95 4.20
N ASP A 169 3.65 14.27 5.47
CA ASP A 169 4.10 13.51 6.64
C ASP A 169 3.61 12.04 6.62
N SER A 170 2.43 11.80 6.05
CA SER A 170 1.86 10.46 5.92
C SER A 170 2.52 9.63 4.81
N PHE A 171 3.23 10.28 3.88
CA PHE A 171 3.86 9.61 2.75
C PHE A 171 5.38 9.52 2.87
N ASP A 172 5.99 10.19 3.86
CA ASP A 172 7.44 10.17 4.09
C ASP A 172 7.99 8.76 4.31
N SER A 173 7.20 7.86 4.89
CA SER A 173 7.58 6.45 5.08
C SER A 173 7.61 5.64 3.78
N ILE A 174 6.86 6.05 2.75
CA ILE A 174 6.80 5.44 1.42
C ILE A 174 7.78 6.13 0.45
N PHE A 175 7.97 7.44 0.63
CA PHE A 175 8.85 8.31 -0.14
C PHE A 175 9.98 8.88 0.73
N PRO A 176 10.86 8.01 1.27
CA PRO A 176 11.91 8.40 2.20
C PRO A 176 12.92 9.38 1.58
N LYS A 177 13.17 10.49 2.29
CA LYS A 177 14.19 11.52 1.97
C LYS A 177 15.32 11.56 3.01
N ASP A 178 15.39 10.55 3.87
CA ASP A 178 16.34 10.41 4.98
C ASP A 178 17.74 9.99 4.49
N HIS A 179 17.82 8.87 3.78
CA HIS A 179 19.06 8.23 3.37
C HIS A 179 19.02 7.89 1.88
N PRO A 180 20.10 8.16 1.10
CA PRO A 180 20.09 7.97 -0.36
C PRO A 180 19.78 6.53 -0.78
N LYS A 181 20.14 5.53 0.06
CA LYS A 181 19.77 4.13 -0.21
C LYS A 181 18.25 3.91 -0.17
N ASN A 182 17.57 4.45 0.84
CA ASN A 182 16.11 4.32 0.99
C ASN A 182 15.39 5.05 -0.14
N THR A 183 15.84 6.25 -0.49
CA THR A 183 15.32 7.00 -1.64
C THR A 183 15.47 6.23 -2.94
N ARG A 184 16.65 5.65 -3.21
CA ARG A 184 16.88 4.81 -4.42
C ARG A 184 16.00 3.57 -4.41
N PHE A 185 15.85 2.92 -3.25
CA PHE A 185 15.00 1.74 -3.10
C PHE A 185 13.55 2.04 -3.46
N SER A 186 12.98 3.13 -2.92
CA SER A 186 11.63 3.57 -3.24
C SER A 186 11.47 3.91 -4.74
N ILE A 187 12.41 4.66 -5.33
CA ILE A 187 12.40 4.97 -6.78
C ILE A 187 12.41 3.68 -7.61
N ASN A 188 13.32 2.75 -7.31
CA ASN A 188 13.47 1.50 -8.05
C ASN A 188 12.25 0.58 -7.89
N PHE A 189 11.65 0.57 -6.70
CA PHE A 189 10.42 -0.16 -6.46
C PHE A 189 9.29 0.36 -7.35
N PHE A 190 9.02 1.68 -7.33
CA PHE A 190 7.94 2.26 -8.12
C PHE A 190 8.19 2.22 -9.64
N THR A 191 9.43 2.29 -10.11
CA THR A 191 9.75 2.06 -11.53
C THR A 191 9.51 0.61 -11.93
N SER A 192 9.89 -0.36 -11.08
CA SER A 192 9.71 -1.79 -11.38
C SER A 192 8.24 -2.22 -11.49
N ILE A 193 7.33 -1.50 -10.83
CA ILE A 193 5.87 -1.77 -10.89
C ILE A 193 5.16 -0.95 -11.98
N GLY A 194 5.89 -0.15 -12.75
CA GLY A 194 5.35 0.66 -13.85
C GLY A 194 4.80 2.03 -13.44
N LEU A 195 5.00 2.45 -12.18
CA LEU A 195 4.51 3.72 -11.63
C LEU A 195 5.65 4.73 -11.46
N GLY A 196 6.58 4.77 -12.41
CA GLY A 196 7.73 5.67 -12.36
C GLY A 196 7.38 7.16 -12.36
N GLY A 197 6.15 7.55 -12.73
CA GLY A 197 5.69 8.93 -12.74
C GLY A 197 5.55 9.56 -11.35
N ILE A 198 5.18 8.78 -10.33
CA ILE A 198 4.95 9.31 -8.97
C ILE A 198 6.25 9.59 -8.19
N THR A 199 7.40 9.23 -8.75
CA THR A 199 8.71 9.38 -8.09
C THR A 199 9.55 10.52 -8.67
N GLU A 200 8.96 11.37 -9.51
CA GLU A 200 9.67 12.49 -10.16
C GLU A 200 10.29 13.45 -9.13
N THR A 201 9.52 13.82 -8.09
CA THR A 201 10.00 14.67 -6.99
C THR A 201 11.16 14.04 -6.20
N LEU A 202 11.15 12.72 -5.98
CA LEU A 202 12.27 12.02 -5.36
C LEU A 202 13.50 11.95 -6.25
N ARG A 203 13.33 11.80 -7.56
CA ARG A 203 14.45 11.81 -8.51
C ARG A 203 15.13 13.17 -8.53
N GLU A 204 14.35 14.25 -8.51
CA GLU A 204 14.88 15.62 -8.40
C GLU A 204 15.61 15.83 -7.08
N TYR A 205 15.03 15.37 -5.97
CA TYR A 205 15.68 15.41 -4.65
C TYR A 205 17.03 14.69 -4.66
N LEU A 206 17.09 13.49 -5.26
CA LEU A 206 18.32 12.70 -5.36
C LEU A 206 19.38 13.36 -6.26
N LYS A 207 18.97 14.02 -7.34
CA LYS A 207 19.88 14.80 -8.21
C LYS A 207 20.47 16.03 -7.48
N ASN A 208 19.68 16.67 -6.62
CA ASN A 208 20.10 17.86 -5.87
C ASN A 208 20.82 17.52 -4.55
N MET A 209 20.75 16.28 -4.09
CA MET A 209 21.34 15.79 -2.84
C MET A 209 22.85 16.02 -2.71
N PRO A 210 23.70 15.78 -3.73
CA PRO A 210 25.13 16.10 -3.67
C PRO A 210 25.38 17.59 -3.40
N ARG A 211 24.56 18.49 -3.97
CA ARG A 211 24.65 19.93 -3.72
C ARG A 211 24.23 20.29 -2.30
N LEU A 212 23.17 19.67 -1.78
CA LEU A 212 22.67 19.88 -0.41
C LEU A 212 23.64 19.34 0.66
N ILE A 213 24.32 18.22 0.42
CA ILE A 213 25.35 17.67 1.32
C ILE A 213 26.58 18.60 1.35
N MET A 214 27.02 19.09 0.18
CA MET A 214 28.11 20.07 0.09
C MET A 214 27.76 21.41 0.77
N GLN A 215 26.48 21.78 0.79
CA GLN A 215 25.98 22.97 1.47
C GLN A 215 25.82 22.77 2.99
N LYS A 216 25.44 21.56 3.45
CA LYS A 216 25.37 21.19 4.87
C LYS A 216 26.76 20.92 5.50
N GLN A 217 27.78 20.60 4.69
CA GLN A 217 29.16 20.41 5.15
C GLN A 217 30.00 21.69 5.19
N LYS A 218 29.46 22.87 4.85
CA LYS A 218 30.11 24.14 5.21
C LYS A 218 29.91 24.40 6.71
N PRO A 219 30.94 24.32 7.56
CA PRO A 219 30.83 24.87 8.90
C PRO A 219 30.70 26.39 8.77
N ALA A 220 29.89 26.99 9.63
CA ALA A 220 29.91 28.43 9.84
C ALA A 220 31.26 28.80 10.48
N SER A 221 32.27 29.08 9.66
CA SER A 221 33.49 29.76 10.10
C SER A 221 34.18 30.46 8.93
N SER A 222 34.34 31.77 9.12
CA SER A 222 35.21 32.75 8.45
C SER A 222 34.95 33.07 6.97
N GLU A 223 34.43 34.28 6.77
CA GLU A 223 34.81 35.13 5.65
C GLU A 223 36.35 35.19 5.52
N SER A 224 36.86 34.74 4.38
CA SER A 224 38.12 35.22 3.84
C SER A 224 38.08 34.98 2.33
N ASP A 225 38.01 36.08 1.58
CA ASP A 225 38.27 36.13 0.15
C ASP A 225 39.61 35.49 -0.19
N SER A 226 39.58 34.47 -1.05
CA SER A 226 40.72 34.14 -1.90
C SER A 226 40.22 33.38 -3.12
N SER A 227 40.22 34.09 -4.25
CA SER A 227 40.15 33.54 -5.59
C SER A 227 41.31 32.57 -5.83
N ASP A 228 41.03 31.31 -6.13
CA ASP A 228 41.88 30.57 -7.06
C ASP A 228 41.11 29.48 -7.81
N SER A 229 41.57 29.27 -9.03
CA SER A 229 40.97 28.55 -10.14
C SER A 229 41.30 27.06 -10.06
N GLY A 230 40.36 26.20 -10.47
CA GLY A 230 40.62 24.77 -10.57
C GLY A 230 39.44 24.00 -11.12
N SER A 231 39.20 24.13 -12.42
CA SER A 231 38.27 23.27 -13.16
C SER A 231 38.82 21.85 -13.24
N GLY A 232 38.41 20.99 -12.30
CA GLY A 232 38.57 19.54 -12.35
C GLY A 232 37.29 18.89 -12.88
N SER A 233 37.30 18.49 -14.14
CA SER A 233 36.24 17.69 -14.75
C SER A 233 36.39 16.23 -14.33
N ASP A 234 35.65 15.80 -13.32
CA ASP A 234 35.58 14.38 -12.94
C ASP A 234 34.48 13.68 -13.75
N SER A 235 34.92 13.00 -14.80
CA SER A 235 34.15 12.08 -15.62
C SER A 235 33.73 10.87 -14.78
N TYR A 236 32.45 10.79 -14.40
CA TYR A 236 31.88 9.58 -13.82
C TYR A 236 31.63 8.56 -14.94
N SER A 237 32.40 7.48 -14.93
CA SER A 237 32.20 6.32 -15.81
C SER A 237 30.85 5.67 -15.54
N SER A 238 30.02 5.64 -16.58
CA SER A 238 28.79 4.84 -16.63
C SER A 238 29.14 3.37 -16.85
N GLU A 239 29.21 2.59 -15.77
CA GLU A 239 29.24 1.13 -15.83
C GLU A 239 27.94 0.65 -16.51
N SER A 240 28.09 0.18 -17.75
CA SER A 240 27.00 -0.37 -18.57
C SER A 240 27.03 -1.89 -18.44
N GLU A 241 26.15 -2.43 -17.61
CA GLU A 241 25.95 -3.89 -17.51
C GLU A 241 25.19 -4.35 -18.76
N SER A 242 25.93 -4.80 -19.77
CA SER A 242 25.36 -5.43 -20.98
C SER A 242 24.97 -6.88 -20.69
N SER A 243 23.69 -7.17 -20.85
CA SER A 243 23.10 -8.50 -20.87
C SER A 243 23.59 -9.32 -22.08
N SER A 244 24.28 -10.42 -21.81
CA SER A 244 24.67 -11.41 -22.83
C SER A 244 23.67 -12.58 -22.84
N ASP A 245 22.89 -12.63 -23.92
CA ASP A 245 22.07 -13.78 -24.35
C ASP A 245 23.01 -14.88 -24.88
N GLU A 246 23.03 -16.06 -24.25
CA GLU A 246 23.71 -17.26 -24.76
C GLU A 246 22.69 -18.38 -24.93
N SER A 247 22.24 -18.53 -26.18
CA SER A 247 21.37 -19.59 -26.65
C SER A 247 22.15 -20.87 -26.92
N ASP A 248 22.23 -21.78 -25.95
CA ASP A 248 22.90 -23.08 -26.13
C ASP A 248 21.89 -24.19 -26.52
N ARG A 249 21.81 -24.44 -27.83
CA ARG A 249 21.08 -25.59 -28.43
C ARG A 249 21.87 -26.88 -28.20
N LYS A 250 21.53 -27.66 -27.17
CA LYS A 250 22.01 -29.06 -27.03
C LYS A 250 20.93 -30.11 -27.20
N ARG A 251 20.83 -30.51 -28.47
CA ARG A 251 20.50 -31.82 -29.03
C ARG A 251 20.70 -32.99 -28.03
N ASN A 252 19.62 -33.55 -27.50
CA ASN A 252 19.68 -34.85 -26.82
C ASN A 252 18.86 -35.90 -27.59
N LYS A 253 19.59 -36.69 -28.39
CA LYS A 253 19.15 -37.93 -29.03
C LYS A 253 19.66 -39.08 -28.14
N ARG A 254 18.75 -39.85 -27.53
CA ARG A 254 18.68 -41.34 -27.59
C ARG A 254 18.19 -42.03 -26.29
N ARG A 255 17.08 -42.76 -26.48
CA ARG A 255 16.88 -44.22 -26.30
C ARG A 255 16.42 -44.80 -24.95
N LYS A 256 15.39 -45.66 -25.12
CA LYS A 256 14.99 -46.89 -24.40
C LYS A 256 14.36 -46.62 -23.03
N LYS A 257 13.18 -47.16 -22.74
CA LYS A 257 12.70 -48.54 -22.92
C LYS A 257 11.20 -48.54 -23.15
#